data_AF-A0A1F5FYI0-F1
#
_entry.id   AF-A0A1F5FYI0-F1
#
_cell.length_a   1.000
_cell.length_b   1.000
_cell.length_c   1.000
_cell.angle_alpha   90.00
_cell.angle_beta   90.00
_cell.angle_gamma   90.00
#
_symmetry.space_group_name_H-M   'P 1'
#
loop_
_entity.id
_entity.type
_entity.pdbx_description
1 polymer ?
#
loop_
_entity_poly.entity_id
_entity_poly.type
_entity_poly.pdbx_seq_one_letter_code
_entity_poly.pdbx_strand_id
1 'polypeptide(L)'
;MAERKIGLYILKKRRSRRQLFTDIGITAAGAVLAVPPILREGIILNDENFGYIEQINKKTKQQLLQYNPITIAHRGGNKKTKLKLSQTADVDFVEADLSTKGDLLTVGHEQYWGSFTYDRQRKLLRLGGPDFLFDDLLTIADSQNQNLFLDLKTSSKHAVDKLEQIIASKLFEHKVLFCGNWQGLDALSKSLGRNDNLFGSR
;
A
#
# COMPACT_ATOMS: atom_id res chain seq x y z
N MET A 1 -16.42 -41.50 -7.13
CA MET A 1 -15.46 -40.41 -7.41
C MET A 1 -16.25 -39.20 -7.88
N ALA A 2 -16.45 -38.22 -6.99
CA ALA A 2 -17.18 -37.00 -7.29
C ALA A 2 -16.19 -35.95 -7.82
N GLU A 3 -15.95 -35.95 -9.12
CA GLU A 3 -15.08 -34.97 -9.76
C GLU A 3 -15.75 -33.58 -9.81
N ARG A 4 -15.22 -32.66 -9.01
CA ARG A 4 -14.99 -31.24 -9.32
C ARG A 4 -16.05 -30.54 -10.20
N LYS A 5 -17.27 -30.38 -9.69
CA LYS A 5 -18.24 -29.38 -10.20
C LYS A 5 -18.26 -28.05 -9.42
N ILE A 6 -17.31 -27.83 -8.51
CA ILE A 6 -17.24 -26.61 -7.69
C ILE A 6 -16.60 -25.42 -8.44
N GLY A 7 -15.97 -25.65 -9.60
CA GLY A 7 -15.18 -24.62 -10.30
C GLY A 7 -15.90 -23.75 -11.34
N LEU A 8 -17.18 -23.99 -11.65
CA LEU A 8 -17.84 -23.40 -12.83
C LEU A 8 -18.98 -22.40 -12.52
N TYR A 9 -19.41 -22.26 -11.28
CA TYR A 9 -20.59 -21.44 -10.94
C TYR A 9 -20.30 -20.02 -10.42
N ILE A 10 -19.02 -19.64 -10.26
CA ILE A 10 -18.63 -18.34 -9.67
C ILE A 10 -17.90 -17.45 -10.69
N LEU A 11 -18.52 -17.13 -11.85
CA LEU A 11 -17.95 -16.18 -12.83
C LEU A 11 -19.07 -15.49 -13.64
N LYS A 12 -19.98 -14.77 -12.98
CA LYS A 12 -21.08 -14.06 -13.67
C LYS A 12 -20.85 -12.55 -13.73
N LYS A 13 -19.99 -12.11 -14.66
CA LYS A 13 -20.09 -10.89 -15.52
C LYS A 13 -18.70 -10.31 -15.82
N ARG A 14 -18.35 -10.27 -17.10
CA ARG A 14 -17.24 -9.45 -17.61
C ARG A 14 -17.62 -7.97 -17.48
N ARG A 15 -16.70 -7.12 -17.03
CA ARG A 15 -16.91 -5.67 -16.91
C ARG A 15 -15.72 -4.89 -17.48
N SER A 16 -15.97 -3.72 -18.04
CA SER A 16 -14.89 -2.77 -18.37
C SER A 16 -14.36 -2.09 -17.11
N ARG A 17 -13.15 -1.53 -17.17
CA ARG A 17 -12.57 -0.84 -16.00
C ARG A 17 -13.42 0.35 -15.59
N ARG A 18 -13.98 1.07 -16.56
CA ARG A 18 -14.86 2.23 -16.33
C ARG A 18 -16.12 1.86 -15.56
N GLN A 19 -16.78 0.76 -15.93
CA GLN A 19 -17.98 0.27 -15.23
C GLN A 19 -17.68 -0.12 -13.78
N LEU A 20 -16.51 -0.72 -13.54
CA LEU A 20 -16.06 -1.11 -12.20
C LEU A 20 -16.00 0.10 -11.25
N PHE A 21 -15.37 1.20 -11.67
CA PHE A 21 -15.22 2.39 -10.83
C PHE A 21 -16.54 3.10 -10.56
N THR A 22 -17.46 3.12 -11.52
CA THR A 22 -18.80 3.70 -11.33
C THR A 22 -19.59 2.89 -10.30
N ASP A 23 -19.59 1.56 -10.39
CA ASP A 23 -20.35 0.70 -9.47
C ASP A 23 -19.74 0.67 -8.06
N ILE A 24 -18.41 0.67 -7.95
CA ILE A 24 -17.69 0.76 -6.67
C ILE A 24 -17.89 2.14 -6.02
N GLY A 25 -17.80 3.22 -6.80
CA GLY A 25 -17.99 4.59 -6.30
C GLY A 25 -19.40 4.85 -5.78
N ILE A 26 -20.42 4.27 -6.40
CA ILE A 26 -21.81 4.33 -5.93
C ILE A 26 -22.00 3.55 -4.62
N THR A 27 -21.28 2.43 -4.44
CA THR A 27 -21.37 1.62 -3.22
C THR A 27 -20.64 2.26 -2.04
N ALA A 28 -19.52 2.95 -2.29
CA ALA A 28 -18.75 3.65 -1.26
C ALA A 28 -19.47 4.89 -0.69
N ALA A 29 -20.39 5.51 -1.45
CA ALA A 29 -21.18 6.65 -0.99
C ALA A 29 -22.38 6.27 -0.11
N GLY A 30 -22.72 4.97 0.02
CA GLY A 30 -24.03 4.55 0.53
C GLY A 30 -24.09 3.66 1.77
N ALA A 31 -23.07 2.87 2.13
CA ALA A 31 -23.22 1.97 3.29
C ALA A 31 -21.90 1.47 3.90
N VAL A 32 -21.94 1.42 5.22
CA VAL A 32 -21.04 0.79 6.18
C VAL A 32 -20.67 -0.67 5.79
N LEU A 33 -19.36 -0.96 5.80
CA LEU A 33 -18.64 -2.24 6.05
C LEU A 33 -18.96 -3.52 5.25
N ALA A 34 -19.95 -3.57 4.35
CA ALA A 34 -20.19 -4.77 3.55
C ALA A 34 -19.34 -4.77 2.27
N VAL A 35 -18.24 -5.54 2.27
CA VAL A 35 -17.50 -5.85 1.05
C VAL A 35 -18.46 -6.52 0.04
N PRO A 36 -18.68 -5.94 -1.16
CA PRO A 36 -19.51 -6.56 -2.17
C PRO A 36 -19.05 -8.01 -2.46
N PRO A 37 -19.95 -9.02 -2.46
CA PRO A 37 -19.59 -10.42 -2.71
C PRO A 37 -18.79 -10.60 -4.01
N ILE A 38 -19.12 -9.78 -5.02
CA ILE A 38 -18.45 -9.76 -6.32
C ILE A 38 -16.95 -9.40 -6.24
N LEU A 39 -16.53 -8.63 -5.25
CA LEU A 39 -15.11 -8.31 -5.04
C LEU A 39 -14.36 -9.44 -4.31
N ARG A 40 -15.06 -10.24 -3.49
CA ARG A 40 -14.50 -11.47 -2.90
C ARG A 40 -14.38 -12.59 -3.93
N GLU A 41 -15.40 -12.76 -4.76
CA GLU A 41 -15.46 -13.77 -5.82
C GLU A 41 -14.53 -13.43 -7.00
N GLY A 42 -14.38 -12.13 -7.27
CA GLY A 42 -13.51 -11.60 -8.31
C GLY A 42 -14.23 -11.29 -9.62
N ILE A 43 -13.62 -10.40 -10.39
CA ILE A 43 -14.15 -9.84 -11.63
C ILE A 43 -13.16 -10.12 -12.75
N ILE A 44 -13.64 -10.70 -13.85
CA ILE A 44 -12.84 -10.87 -15.06
C ILE A 44 -12.80 -9.52 -15.80
N LEU A 45 -11.60 -8.99 -15.98
CA LEU A 45 -11.36 -7.76 -16.73
C LEU A 45 -11.30 -8.04 -18.23
N ASN A 46 -11.90 -7.15 -19.03
CA ASN A 46 -11.70 -7.13 -20.48
C ASN A 46 -10.31 -6.58 -20.84
N ASP A 47 -9.81 -6.96 -22.01
CA ASP A 47 -8.57 -6.39 -22.54
C ASP A 47 -8.80 -4.92 -22.89
N GLU A 48 -8.13 -4.04 -22.16
CA GLU A 48 -7.96 -2.63 -22.49
C GLU A 48 -6.45 -2.38 -22.58
N ASN A 49 -6.02 -1.53 -23.51
CA ASN A 49 -4.61 -1.14 -23.59
C ASN A 49 -4.19 -0.54 -22.25
N PHE A 50 -3.28 -1.24 -21.56
CA PHE A 50 -2.66 -0.71 -20.35
C PHE A 50 -1.77 0.47 -20.77
N GLY A 51 -1.78 1.54 -19.97
CA GLY A 51 -1.11 2.79 -20.30
C GLY A 51 0.35 2.63 -20.73
N TYR A 52 0.85 3.65 -21.41
CA TYR A 52 2.20 3.76 -21.93
C TYR A 52 3.24 3.84 -20.80
N ILE A 53 4.34 3.09 -20.94
CA ILE A 53 5.55 3.24 -20.12
C ILE A 53 6.48 4.21 -20.86
N GLU A 54 6.55 5.45 -20.39
CA GLU A 54 7.52 6.43 -20.87
C GLU A 54 8.91 6.11 -20.32
N GLN A 55 9.87 5.84 -21.20
CA GLN A 55 11.26 5.90 -20.79
C GLN A 55 11.66 7.38 -20.68
N ILE A 56 12.07 7.80 -19.48
CA ILE A 56 12.68 9.11 -19.28
C ILE A 56 13.90 9.20 -20.21
N ASN A 57 13.92 10.21 -21.08
CA ASN A 57 15.05 10.37 -22.00
C ASN A 57 16.37 10.59 -21.21
N LYS A 58 17.51 10.24 -21.83
CA LYS A 58 18.83 10.28 -21.17
C LYS A 58 19.19 11.66 -20.61
N LYS A 59 18.80 12.74 -21.29
CA LYS A 59 19.10 14.12 -20.89
C LYS A 59 18.34 14.49 -19.60
N THR A 60 17.03 14.23 -19.55
CA THR A 60 16.22 14.46 -18.36
C THR A 60 16.73 13.63 -17.18
N LYS A 61 17.12 12.37 -17.42
CA LYS A 61 17.75 11.53 -16.39
C LYS A 61 19.04 12.16 -15.85
N GLN A 62 19.94 12.61 -16.72
CA GLN A 62 21.20 13.25 -16.30
C GLN A 62 20.95 14.52 -15.50
N GLN A 63 20.00 15.35 -15.91
CA GLN A 63 19.62 16.57 -15.17
C GLN A 63 19.06 16.24 -13.79
N LEU A 64 18.17 15.25 -13.68
CA LEU A 64 17.62 14.83 -12.39
C LEU A 64 18.70 14.32 -11.45
N LEU A 65 19.69 13.56 -11.96
CA LEU A 65 20.79 13.04 -11.15
C LEU A 65 21.70 14.15 -10.58
N GLN A 66 21.77 15.33 -11.20
CA GLN A 66 22.54 16.46 -10.65
C GLN A 66 22.01 16.96 -9.30
N TYR A 67 20.74 16.69 -9.01
CA TYR A 67 20.11 17.08 -7.75
C TYR A 67 20.23 16.02 -6.65
N ASN A 68 20.93 14.90 -6.90
CA ASN A 68 21.04 13.75 -5.99
C ASN A 68 19.68 13.37 -5.37
N PRO A 69 18.67 13.05 -6.20
CA PRO A 69 17.30 12.88 -5.74
C PRO A 69 17.18 11.67 -4.81
N ILE A 70 16.36 11.82 -3.76
CA ILE A 70 15.96 10.69 -2.93
C ILE A 70 15.02 9.80 -3.75
N THR A 71 15.35 8.53 -3.83
CA THR A 71 14.57 7.52 -4.54
C THR A 71 13.63 6.80 -3.58
N ILE A 72 12.35 6.75 -3.95
CA ILE A 72 11.31 6.11 -3.14
C ILE A 72 10.59 5.05 -3.99
N ALA A 73 10.63 3.79 -3.57
CA ALA A 73 9.84 2.73 -4.18
C ALA A 73 8.37 2.85 -3.74
N HIS A 74 7.58 3.59 -4.51
CA HIS A 74 6.13 3.76 -4.29
C HIS A 74 5.41 2.40 -4.21
N ARG A 75 4.80 2.14 -3.04
CA ARG A 75 4.07 0.95 -2.62
C ARG A 75 4.90 -0.32 -2.67
N GLY A 76 6.22 -0.17 -2.55
CA GLY A 76 7.16 -1.27 -2.44
C GLY A 76 6.96 -2.05 -1.14
N GLY A 77 6.56 -1.38 -0.06
CA GLY A 77 6.36 -1.96 1.26
C GLY A 77 4.99 -2.62 1.46
N ASN A 78 4.04 -2.40 0.56
CA ASN A 78 2.68 -2.93 0.68
C ASN A 78 2.57 -4.45 0.49
N LYS A 79 3.64 -5.12 0.04
CA LYS A 79 3.67 -6.58 -0.17
C LYS A 79 5.06 -7.12 0.14
N LYS A 80 5.15 -8.21 0.91
CA LYS A 80 6.41 -8.93 1.22
C LYS A 80 7.27 -9.18 -0.02
N THR A 81 6.64 -9.61 -1.12
CA THR A 81 7.34 -9.89 -2.39
C THR A 81 7.90 -8.65 -3.08
N LYS A 82 7.28 -7.48 -2.90
CA LYS A 82 7.74 -6.21 -3.47
C LYS A 82 8.85 -5.58 -2.65
N LEU A 83 8.83 -5.74 -1.33
CA LEU A 83 9.85 -5.20 -0.45
C LEU A 83 11.26 -5.69 -0.85
N LYS A 84 11.39 -6.99 -1.15
CA LYS A 84 12.64 -7.60 -1.65
C LYS A 84 13.07 -7.05 -3.01
N LEU A 85 12.12 -6.76 -3.90
CA LEU A 85 12.41 -6.15 -5.20
C LEU A 85 12.92 -4.72 -5.03
N SER A 86 12.32 -3.95 -4.11
CA SER A 86 12.78 -2.60 -3.79
C SER A 86 14.20 -2.59 -3.23
N GLN A 87 14.53 -3.56 -2.35
CA GLN A 87 15.90 -3.73 -1.86
C GLN A 87 16.89 -4.00 -3.01
N THR A 88 16.51 -4.84 -3.97
CA THR A 88 17.35 -5.14 -5.15
C THR A 88 17.51 -3.91 -6.06
N ALA A 89 16.53 -3.01 -6.06
CA ALA A 89 16.57 -1.77 -6.83
C ALA A 89 17.39 -0.66 -6.15
N ASP A 90 17.93 -0.91 -4.95
CA ASP A 90 18.80 0.00 -4.19
C ASP A 90 18.19 1.41 -4.02
N VAL A 91 16.90 1.45 -3.65
CA VAL A 91 16.20 2.71 -3.38
C VAL A 91 16.52 3.22 -1.97
N ASP A 92 16.58 4.54 -1.81
CA ASP A 92 16.84 5.20 -0.52
C ASP A 92 15.74 4.87 0.50
N PHE A 93 14.48 4.87 0.05
CA PHE A 93 13.31 4.55 0.87
C PHE A 93 12.33 3.63 0.15
N VAL A 94 11.60 2.84 0.94
CA VAL A 94 10.46 2.06 0.45
C VAL A 94 9.19 2.59 1.07
N GLU A 95 8.24 2.96 0.20
CA GLU A 95 6.96 3.49 0.67
C GLU A 95 5.98 2.37 1.02
N ALA A 96 5.27 2.57 2.13
CA ALA A 96 4.22 1.70 2.60
C ALA A 96 3.01 2.51 3.10
N ASP A 97 1.83 2.15 2.62
CA ASP A 97 0.56 2.72 3.06
C ASP A 97 0.15 2.11 4.40
N LEU A 98 -0.03 2.91 5.45
CA LEU A 98 -0.48 2.46 6.77
C LEU A 98 -1.94 2.79 7.02
N SER A 99 -2.72 1.74 7.26
CA SER A 99 -4.14 1.80 7.58
C SER A 99 -4.43 1.10 8.90
N THR A 100 -5.67 1.23 9.38
CA THR A 100 -6.18 0.53 10.56
C THR A 100 -7.35 -0.36 10.22
N LYS A 101 -7.36 -1.57 10.76
CA LYS A 101 -8.47 -2.52 10.65
C LYS A 101 -8.84 -3.03 12.04
N GLY A 102 -9.88 -2.42 12.62
CA GLY A 102 -10.09 -2.52 14.07
C GLY A 102 -8.88 -1.95 14.81
N ASP A 103 -8.38 -2.69 15.79
CA ASP A 103 -7.20 -2.32 16.60
C ASP A 103 -5.87 -2.77 15.98
N LEU A 104 -5.84 -3.15 14.70
CA LEU A 104 -4.62 -3.59 14.03
C LEU A 104 -4.12 -2.54 13.04
N LEU A 105 -2.83 -2.22 13.13
CA LEU A 105 -2.09 -1.53 12.08
C LEU A 105 -1.80 -2.48 10.93
N THR A 106 -2.29 -2.14 9.75
CA THR A 106 -2.14 -2.92 8.53
C THR A 106 -1.44 -2.10 7.45
N VAL A 107 -0.78 -2.81 6.55
CA VAL A 107 -0.09 -2.23 5.40
C VAL A 107 -0.89 -2.52 4.14
N GLY A 108 -1.29 -1.46 3.46
CA GLY A 108 -2.07 -1.52 2.24
C GLY A 108 -2.78 -0.21 1.94
N HIS A 109 -2.87 0.09 0.65
CA HIS A 109 -3.52 1.30 0.13
C HIS A 109 -5.03 1.36 0.42
N GLU A 110 -5.68 0.19 0.41
CA GLU A 110 -7.14 0.11 0.53
C GLU A 110 -7.55 0.10 2.00
N GLN A 111 -8.11 1.21 2.49
CA GLN A 111 -8.51 1.37 3.90
C GLN A 111 -9.56 0.36 4.38
N TYR A 112 -10.48 -0.05 3.50
CA TYR A 112 -11.69 -0.78 3.92
C TYR A 112 -11.76 -2.23 3.45
N TRP A 113 -11.27 -2.52 2.24
CA TRP A 113 -11.59 -3.79 1.56
C TRP A 113 -10.39 -4.74 1.46
N GLY A 114 -9.19 -4.25 1.85
CA GLY A 114 -7.94 -4.97 1.75
C GLY A 114 -7.33 -4.94 0.33
N SER A 115 -6.10 -5.41 0.19
CA SER A 115 -5.36 -5.29 -1.07
C SER A 115 -6.03 -5.99 -2.25
N PHE A 116 -6.04 -5.42 -3.46
CA PHE A 116 -6.47 -6.16 -4.65
C PHE A 116 -5.37 -7.11 -5.17
N THR A 117 -5.80 -8.27 -5.69
CA THR A 117 -4.95 -9.22 -6.43
C THR A 117 -5.48 -9.45 -7.83
N TYR A 118 -4.56 -9.58 -8.78
CA TYR A 118 -4.88 -9.83 -10.18
C TYR A 118 -4.18 -11.11 -10.66
N ASP A 119 -4.97 -12.11 -11.04
CA ASP A 119 -4.51 -13.31 -11.72
C ASP A 119 -4.42 -13.02 -13.22
N ARG A 120 -3.20 -12.95 -13.76
CA ARG A 120 -2.95 -12.66 -15.17
C ARG A 120 -3.43 -13.77 -16.10
N GLN A 121 -3.36 -15.03 -15.69
CA GLN A 121 -3.79 -16.16 -16.52
C GLN A 121 -5.31 -16.17 -16.67
N ARG A 122 -6.02 -15.81 -15.59
CA ARG A 122 -7.50 -15.81 -15.54
C ARG A 122 -8.12 -14.44 -15.80
N LYS A 123 -7.30 -13.40 -15.98
CA LYS A 123 -7.70 -11.98 -16.02
C LYS A 123 -8.62 -11.58 -14.84
N LEU A 124 -8.41 -12.21 -13.68
CA LEU A 124 -9.31 -12.11 -12.52
C LEU A 124 -8.78 -11.09 -11.52
N LEU A 125 -9.52 -10.01 -11.31
CA LEU A 125 -9.30 -9.03 -10.24
C LEU A 125 -10.18 -9.37 -9.04
N ARG A 126 -9.61 -9.56 -7.86
CA ARG A 126 -10.36 -9.84 -6.63
C ARG A 126 -9.69 -9.20 -5.43
N LEU A 127 -10.38 -9.17 -4.30
CA LEU A 127 -9.72 -8.90 -3.03
C LEU A 127 -8.69 -10.00 -2.75
N GLY A 128 -7.51 -9.54 -2.37
CA GLY A 128 -6.34 -10.33 -2.05
C GLY A 128 -6.46 -11.00 -0.70
N GLY A 129 -5.39 -11.72 -0.36
CA GLY A 129 -5.20 -12.29 0.97
C GLY A 129 -5.16 -11.20 2.06
N PRO A 130 -5.08 -11.64 3.33
CA PRO A 130 -5.15 -10.74 4.48
C PRO A 130 -4.09 -9.64 4.38
N ASP A 131 -4.45 -8.47 4.92
CA ASP A 131 -3.58 -7.32 4.96
C ASP A 131 -2.28 -7.68 5.70
N PHE A 132 -1.16 -7.18 5.17
CA PHE A 132 0.15 -7.38 5.73
C PHE A 132 0.24 -6.59 7.04
N LEU A 133 0.58 -7.23 8.16
CA LEU A 133 0.66 -6.52 9.44
C LEU A 133 1.85 -5.58 9.46
N PHE A 134 1.70 -4.44 10.11
CA PHE A 134 2.78 -3.47 10.22
C PHE A 134 3.99 -4.03 10.97
N ASP A 135 3.78 -4.85 12.00
CA ASP A 135 4.88 -5.48 12.76
C ASP A 135 5.72 -6.41 11.87
N ASP A 136 5.09 -7.10 10.91
CA ASP A 136 5.82 -7.88 9.92
C ASP A 136 6.63 -6.98 8.98
N LEU A 137 6.12 -5.81 8.59
CA LEU A 137 6.86 -4.84 7.76
C LEU A 137 8.15 -4.41 8.46
N LEU A 138 8.06 -4.06 9.74
CA LEU A 138 9.21 -3.62 10.51
C LEU A 138 10.25 -4.73 10.62
N THR A 139 9.82 -5.95 10.94
CA THR A 139 10.72 -7.11 11.04
C THR A 139 11.49 -7.36 9.74
N ILE A 140 10.79 -7.29 8.60
CA ILE A 140 11.44 -7.53 7.31
C ILE A 140 12.33 -6.34 6.93
N ALA A 141 11.87 -5.10 7.11
CA ALA A 141 12.63 -3.90 6.81
C ALA A 141 13.93 -3.84 7.61
N ASP A 142 13.89 -4.18 8.91
CA ASP A 142 15.09 -4.27 9.76
C ASP A 142 16.06 -5.33 9.25
N SER A 143 15.58 -6.55 8.98
CA SER A 143 16.41 -7.63 8.44
C SER A 143 17.05 -7.30 7.09
N GLN A 144 16.48 -6.36 6.34
CA GLN A 144 16.95 -5.91 5.04
C GLN A 144 17.72 -4.58 5.10
N ASN A 145 17.87 -3.99 6.29
CA ASN A 145 18.42 -2.66 6.50
C ASN A 145 17.77 -1.58 5.60
N GLN A 146 16.45 -1.67 5.40
CA GLN A 146 15.70 -0.80 4.50
C GLN A 146 15.08 0.39 5.25
N ASN A 147 15.20 1.60 4.68
CA ASN A 147 14.48 2.76 5.20
C ASN A 147 13.03 2.77 4.70
N LEU A 148 12.10 3.20 5.56
CA LEU A 148 10.66 3.23 5.29
C LEU A 148 10.15 4.66 5.12
N PHE A 149 9.24 4.83 4.17
CA PHE A 149 8.48 6.05 3.96
C PHE A 149 7.00 5.71 4.17
N LEU A 150 6.44 6.07 5.32
CA LEU A 150 5.12 5.59 5.77
C LEU A 150 4.03 6.61 5.42
N ASP A 151 3.14 6.23 4.51
CA ASP A 151 1.98 7.04 4.13
C ASP A 151 0.80 6.72 5.05
N LEU A 152 0.53 7.61 6.00
CA LEU A 152 -0.53 7.45 7.00
C LEU A 152 -1.89 7.67 6.35
N LYS A 153 -2.70 6.61 6.30
CA LYS A 153 -4.11 6.67 5.87
C LYS A 153 -5.08 6.82 7.02
N THR A 154 -4.61 6.87 8.26
CA THR A 154 -5.43 6.91 9.48
C THR A 154 -4.98 8.03 10.41
N SER A 155 -5.91 8.55 11.21
CA SER A 155 -5.65 9.46 12.33
C SER A 155 -6.08 8.87 13.68
N SER A 156 -6.30 7.55 13.74
CA SER A 156 -6.74 6.90 14.97
C SER A 156 -5.69 7.03 16.08
N LYS A 157 -6.14 7.31 17.31
CA LYS A 157 -5.25 7.38 18.46
C LYS A 157 -4.42 6.10 18.65
N HIS A 158 -5.04 4.93 18.48
CA HIS A 158 -4.33 3.66 18.59
C HIS A 158 -3.16 3.52 17.59
N ALA A 159 -3.36 3.94 16.34
CA ALA A 159 -2.29 3.96 15.34
C ALA A 159 -1.14 4.87 15.76
N VAL A 160 -1.47 6.07 16.24
CA VAL A 160 -0.49 7.06 16.71
C VAL A 160 0.30 6.50 17.89
N ASP A 161 -0.37 6.00 18.93
CA ASP A 161 0.26 5.42 20.12
C ASP A 161 1.22 4.26 19.76
N LYS A 162 0.82 3.39 18.82
CA LYS A 162 1.65 2.27 18.37
C LYS A 162 2.88 2.74 17.58
N LEU A 163 2.72 3.75 16.71
CA LEU A 163 3.83 4.35 15.97
C LEU A 163 4.84 5.03 16.89
N GLU A 164 4.37 5.70 17.95
CA GLU A 164 5.24 6.31 18.97
C GLU A 164 6.12 5.28 19.68
N GLN A 165 5.53 4.15 20.10
CA GLN A 165 6.29 3.06 20.74
C GLN A 165 7.41 2.54 19.84
N ILE A 166 7.15 2.44 18.54
CA ILE A 166 8.12 1.97 17.56
C ILE A 166 9.25 2.98 17.35
N ILE A 167 8.92 4.26 17.21
CA ILE A 167 9.92 5.33 17.07
C ILE A 167 10.77 5.42 18.35
N ALA A 168 10.16 5.32 19.53
CA ALA A 168 10.83 5.34 20.83
C ALA A 168 11.76 4.13 21.06
N SER A 169 11.57 3.02 20.36
CA SER A 169 12.41 1.82 20.47
C SER A 169 13.83 1.98 19.89
N LYS A 170 14.19 3.17 19.36
CA LYS A 170 15.50 3.54 18.77
C LYS A 170 15.93 2.75 17.52
N LEU A 171 15.28 1.66 17.16
CA LEU A 171 15.61 0.85 15.97
C LEU A 171 15.37 1.61 14.65
N PHE A 172 14.50 2.60 14.66
CA PHE A 172 13.96 3.20 13.44
C PHE A 172 13.99 4.73 13.39
N GLU A 173 14.54 5.40 14.41
CA GLU A 173 14.42 6.86 14.57
C GLU A 173 14.95 7.66 13.36
N HIS A 174 15.97 7.14 12.66
CA HIS A 174 16.54 7.76 11.46
C HIS A 174 16.20 7.03 10.16
N LYS A 175 15.45 5.92 10.23
CA LYS A 175 15.14 5.06 9.08
C LYS A 175 13.70 5.20 8.62
N VAL A 176 12.89 6.02 9.28
CA VAL A 176 11.45 6.14 9.02
C VAL A 176 11.06 7.59 8.82
N LEU A 177 10.38 7.86 7.71
CA LEU A 177 9.74 9.13 7.41
C LEU A 177 8.23 8.94 7.29
N PHE A 178 7.45 10.01 7.49
CA PHE A 178 5.98 9.95 7.51
C PHE A 178 5.36 10.96 6.53
N CYS A 179 4.29 10.56 5.86
CA CYS A 179 3.46 11.45 5.04
C CYS A 179 1.96 11.06 5.13
N GLY A 180 1.10 11.73 4.37
CA GLY A 180 -0.32 11.36 4.28
C GLY A 180 -1.23 12.22 5.17
N ASN A 181 -2.05 11.57 5.99
CA ASN A 181 -3.11 12.19 6.79
C ASN A 181 -2.57 13.22 7.80
N TRP A 182 -2.84 14.51 7.55
CA TRP A 182 -2.34 15.61 8.37
C TRP A 182 -2.74 15.54 9.85
N GLN A 183 -3.93 15.03 10.19
CA GLN A 183 -4.33 14.90 11.60
C GLN A 183 -3.49 13.87 12.34
N GLY A 184 -3.14 12.76 11.68
CA GLY A 184 -2.24 11.75 12.23
C GLY A 184 -0.81 12.28 12.38
N LEU A 185 -0.33 13.03 11.39
CA LEU A 185 0.98 13.67 11.43
C LEU A 185 1.07 14.73 12.55
N ASP A 186 0.05 15.56 12.73
CA ASP A 186 -0.03 16.54 13.83
C ASP A 186 -0.02 15.87 15.20
N ALA A 187 -0.74 14.76 15.35
CA ALA A 187 -0.77 14.00 16.61
C ALA A 187 0.61 13.41 16.93
N LEU A 188 1.28 12.79 15.95
CA LEU A 188 2.65 12.28 16.07
C LEU A 188 3.64 13.40 16.38
N SER A 189 3.57 14.52 15.65
CA SER A 189 4.45 15.68 15.86
C SER A 189 4.33 16.22 17.28
N LYS A 190 3.10 16.42 17.77
CA LYS A 190 2.83 16.89 19.14
C LYS A 190 3.36 15.95 20.20
N SER A 191 3.14 14.64 20.02
CA SER A 191 3.55 13.65 21.00
C SER A 191 5.06 13.46 21.06
N LEU A 192 5.72 13.46 19.89
CA LEU A 192 7.17 13.33 19.79
C LEU A 192 7.91 14.64 20.12
N GLY A 193 7.21 15.77 20.20
CA GLY A 193 7.81 17.09 20.40
C GLY A 193 8.70 17.53 19.23
N ARG A 194 8.40 17.05 18.01
CA ARG A 194 9.23 17.26 16.80
C ARG A 194 8.46 17.98 15.71
N ASN A 195 9.09 18.97 15.11
CA ASN A 195 8.52 19.80 14.03
C ASN A 195 9.17 19.52 12.67
N ASP A 196 10.17 18.63 12.64
CA ASP A 196 11.21 18.52 11.63
C ASP A 196 11.17 17.18 10.85
N ASN A 197 10.48 16.16 11.36
CA ASN A 197 10.60 14.78 10.86
C ASN A 197 9.62 14.35 9.75
N LEU A 198 8.89 15.29 9.13
CA LEU A 198 7.92 14.93 8.07
C LEU A 198 8.54 14.85 6.68
N PHE A 199 9.74 15.38 6.48
CA PHE A 199 10.47 15.32 5.23
C PHE A 199 11.96 15.19 5.55
N GLY A 200 12.59 14.07 5.19
CA GLY A 200 13.94 13.74 5.62
C GLY A 200 14.94 14.86 5.33
N SER A 201 15.66 15.31 6.36
CA SER A 201 16.86 16.12 6.21
C SER A 201 18.08 15.20 6.08
N ARG A 202 19.01 15.58 5.19
CA ARG A 202 20.37 15.02 5.17
C ARG A 202 21.21 15.66 6.27
#